data_AF-A0A7L2X9D9-F1
#
_entry.id   AF-A0A7L2X9D9-F1
#
_cell.length_a   1.000
_cell.length_b   1.000
_cell.length_c   1.000
_cell.angle_alpha   90.00
_cell.angle_beta   90.00
_cell.angle_gamma   90.00
#
_symmetry.space_group_name_H-M   'P 1'
#
loop_
_entity.id
_entity.type
_entity.pdbx_description
1 polymer ?
#
loop_
_entity_poly.entity_id
_entity_poly.type
_entity_poly.pdbx_seq_one_letter_code
_entity_poly.pdbx_strand_id
1 'polypeptide(L)'
;GVVLVLSGFENPLRSQLRAAAVGLGAQYRPEWTPDSTQSVCAFPRTPKAARARQLGGLLVGPAWIWDCQRTGRRLPCGPYLLDGSASSGSDGEGPEDAPPPSRPARKAGKGAGPPPP
;
A
#
# COMPACT_ATOMS: atom_id res chain seq x y z
N GLY A 1 14.55 -6.24 -17.05
CA GLY A 1 14.15 -4.84 -16.82
C GLY A 1 13.02 -4.79 -15.82
N VAL A 2 12.70 -3.61 -15.26
CA VAL A 2 11.53 -3.43 -14.39
C VAL A 2 10.37 -2.96 -15.25
N VAL A 3 9.24 -3.67 -15.19
CA VAL A 3 7.98 -3.24 -15.82
C VAL A 3 7.00 -2.90 -14.71
N LEU A 4 6.58 -1.64 -14.66
CA LEU A 4 5.72 -1.12 -13.61
C LEU A 4 4.38 -0.62 -14.14
N VAL A 5 3.37 -0.75 -13.29
CA VAL A 5 2.02 -0.21 -13.50
C VAL A 5 1.74 0.82 -12.41
N LEU A 6 1.07 1.92 -12.74
CA LEU A 6 0.65 2.94 -11.77
C LEU A 6 -0.87 2.86 -11.54
N SER A 7 -1.29 2.64 -10.30
CA SER A 7 -2.71 2.53 -9.92
C SER A 7 -3.05 3.47 -8.76
N GLY A 8 -4.19 4.17 -8.86
CA GLY A 8 -4.66 5.08 -7.82
C GLY A 8 -3.94 6.44 -7.78
N PHE A 9 -3.29 6.85 -8.87
CA PHE A 9 -2.65 8.16 -8.98
C PHE A 9 -3.32 9.00 -10.06
N GLU A 10 -3.62 10.25 -9.71
CA GLU A 10 -4.13 11.28 -10.62
C GLU A 10 -2.99 12.17 -11.14
N ASN A 11 -3.27 12.91 -12.22
CA ASN A 11 -2.34 13.92 -12.73
C ASN A 11 -2.36 15.16 -11.81
N PRO A 12 -1.21 15.82 -11.55
CA PRO A 12 0.10 15.64 -12.18
C PRO A 12 0.99 14.54 -11.57
N LEU A 13 0.65 14.03 -10.38
CA LEU A 13 1.48 13.07 -9.64
C LEU A 13 1.77 11.80 -10.44
N ARG A 14 0.78 11.25 -11.15
CA ARG A 14 0.93 10.09 -12.03
C ARG A 14 2.01 10.31 -13.09
N SER A 15 2.00 11.48 -13.74
CA SER A 15 2.99 11.85 -14.76
C SER A 15 4.39 11.96 -14.17
N GLN A 16 4.53 12.51 -12.97
CA GLN A 16 5.82 12.65 -12.31
C GLN A 16 6.40 11.28 -11.92
N LEU A 17 5.58 10.38 -11.33
CA LEU A 17 6.00 9.01 -11.01
C LEU A 17 6.41 8.23 -12.27
N ARG A 18 5.66 8.40 -13.37
CA ARG A 18 6.01 7.79 -14.66
C ARG A 18 7.36 8.32 -15.15
N ALA A 19 7.56 9.63 -15.16
CA ALA A 19 8.79 10.25 -15.62
C ALA A 19 10.00 9.80 -14.78
N ALA A 20 9.85 9.79 -13.45
CA ALA A 20 10.88 9.31 -12.53
C ALA A 20 11.28 7.85 -12.82
N ALA A 21 10.30 6.97 -13.00
CA ALA A 21 10.59 5.56 -13.21
C ALA A 21 11.16 5.27 -14.62
N VAL A 22 10.65 5.94 -15.65
CA VAL A 22 11.22 5.85 -17.01
C VAL A 22 12.65 6.39 -17.05
N GLY A 23 12.93 7.48 -16.33
CA GLY A 23 14.28 8.03 -16.18
C GLY A 23 15.27 7.06 -15.52
N LEU A 24 14.78 6.11 -14.74
CA LEU A 24 15.57 5.03 -14.13
C LEU A 24 15.70 3.78 -15.03
N GLY A 25 15.17 3.81 -16.26
CA GLY A 25 15.19 2.69 -17.19
C GLY A 25 14.08 1.66 -16.95
N ALA A 26 13.05 1.99 -16.17
CA ALA A 26 11.87 1.15 -16.03
C ALA A 26 10.89 1.36 -17.20
N GLN A 27 10.15 0.31 -17.55
CA GLN A 27 9.10 0.35 -18.54
C GLN A 27 7.76 0.57 -17.85
N TYR A 28 7.02 1.58 -18.29
CA TYR A 28 5.68 1.88 -17.77
C TYR A 28 4.60 1.19 -18.61
N ARG A 29 3.62 0.59 -17.93
CA ARG A 29 2.38 0.07 -18.54
C ARG A 29 1.14 0.74 -17.93
N PRO A 30 0.14 1.10 -18.75
CA PRO A 30 -1.08 1.72 -18.27
C PRO A 30 -1.98 0.74 -17.52
N GLU A 31 -1.96 -0.53 -17.89
CA GLU A 31 -2.72 -1.62 -17.27
C GLU A 31 -1.79 -2.81 -16.97
N TRP A 32 -2.18 -3.66 -16.01
CA TRP A 32 -1.43 -4.87 -15.69
C TRP A 32 -1.41 -5.84 -16.86
N THR A 33 -0.21 -6.22 -17.27
CA THR A 33 0.06 -7.19 -18.34
C THR A 33 0.94 -8.32 -17.81
N PRO A 34 1.00 -9.50 -18.46
CA PRO A 34 1.81 -10.64 -17.98
C PRO A 34 3.32 -10.37 -17.87
N ASP A 35 3.83 -9.36 -18.59
CA ASP A 35 5.21 -8.89 -18.50
C ASP A 35 5.42 -7.85 -17.38
N SER A 36 4.35 -7.44 -16.68
CA SER A 36 4.42 -6.53 -15.53
C SER A 36 5.04 -7.24 -14.33
N THR A 37 6.05 -6.59 -13.74
CA THR A 37 6.78 -7.13 -12.58
C THR A 37 6.28 -6.59 -11.25
N GLN A 38 5.77 -5.36 -11.25
CA GLN A 38 5.34 -4.67 -10.03
C GLN A 38 4.25 -3.63 -10.31
N SER A 39 3.37 -3.42 -9.35
CA SER A 39 2.32 -2.40 -9.36
C SER A 39 2.63 -1.39 -8.28
N VAL A 40 2.78 -0.13 -8.66
CA VAL A 40 2.87 0.97 -7.72
C VAL A 40 1.45 1.45 -7.44
N CYS A 41 1.04 1.36 -6.19
CA CYS A 41 -0.29 1.76 -5.76
C CYS A 41 -0.21 2.90 -4.74
N ALA A 42 -1.15 3.84 -4.82
CA ALA A 42 -1.29 4.87 -3.79
C ALA A 42 -1.81 4.30 -2.46
N PHE A 43 -2.60 3.21 -2.53
CA PHE A 43 -3.26 2.63 -1.36
C PHE A 43 -3.13 1.09 -1.34
N PRO A 44 -2.82 0.50 -0.17
CA PRO A 44 -2.67 -0.95 0.01
C PRO A 44 -4.00 -1.70 -0.15
N ARG A 45 -5.09 -1.13 0.38
CA ARG A 45 -6.41 -1.77 0.52
C ARG A 45 -7.36 -1.44 -0.61
N THR A 46 -6.95 -1.68 -1.86
CA THR A 46 -7.87 -1.56 -3.00
C THR A 46 -8.19 -2.94 -3.60
N PRO A 47 -9.41 -3.20 -4.10
CA PRO A 47 -9.73 -4.46 -4.77
C PRO A 47 -8.83 -4.72 -5.99
N LYS A 48 -8.35 -3.65 -6.65
CA LYS A 48 -7.34 -3.75 -7.73
C LYS A 48 -5.96 -4.20 -7.20
N ALA A 49 -5.60 -3.80 -5.99
CA ALA A 49 -4.38 -4.26 -5.33
C ALA A 49 -4.42 -5.76 -4.98
N ALA A 50 -5.57 -6.27 -4.52
CA ALA A 50 -5.76 -7.69 -4.26
C ALA A 50 -5.57 -8.55 -5.53
N ARG A 51 -6.04 -8.08 -6.68
CA ARG A 51 -5.88 -8.79 -7.97
C ARG A 51 -4.42 -8.87 -8.42
N ALA A 52 -3.65 -7.79 -8.29
CA ALA A 52 -2.22 -7.80 -8.64
C ALA A 52 -1.44 -8.79 -7.75
N ARG A 53 -1.83 -8.97 -6.49
CA ARG A 53 -1.27 -10.00 -5.60
C ARG A 53 -1.57 -11.41 -6.05
N GLN A 54 -2.83 -11.70 -6.39
CA GLN A 54 -3.24 -13.03 -6.88
C GLN A 54 -2.49 -13.44 -8.16
N LEU A 55 -2.05 -12.46 -8.95
CA LEU A 55 -1.26 -12.68 -10.17
C LEU A 55 0.26 -12.74 -9.91
N GLY A 56 0.71 -12.74 -8.64
CA GLY A 56 2.13 -12.82 -8.27
C GLY A 56 2.90 -11.50 -8.43
N GLY A 57 2.21 -10.38 -8.60
CA GLY A 57 2.82 -9.06 -8.75
C GLY A 57 3.22 -8.44 -7.41
N LEU A 58 4.38 -7.76 -7.37
CA LEU A 58 4.79 -6.98 -6.21
C LEU A 58 3.97 -5.69 -6.12
N LEU A 59 3.37 -5.42 -4.96
CA LEU A 59 2.74 -4.12 -4.70
C LEU A 59 3.64 -3.23 -3.87
N VAL A 60 4.09 -2.13 -4.47
CA VAL A 60 4.95 -1.14 -3.83
C VAL A 60 4.27 0.22 -3.72
N GLY A 61 4.68 0.99 -2.71
CA GLY A 61 4.27 2.39 -2.58
C GLY A 61 5.04 3.33 -3.52
N PRO A 62 4.52 4.55 -3.76
CA PRO A 62 5.19 5.56 -4.60
C PRO A 62 6.56 5.98 -4.07
N ALA A 63 6.79 5.88 -2.75
CA ALA A 63 8.07 6.18 -2.11
C ALA A 63 9.24 5.38 -2.72
N TRP A 64 9.00 4.15 -3.20
CA TRP A 64 10.03 3.35 -3.85
C TRP A 64 10.59 4.03 -5.10
N ILE A 65 9.72 4.59 -5.95
CA ILE A 65 10.14 5.29 -7.17
C ILE A 65 10.97 6.52 -6.80
N TRP A 66 10.51 7.31 -5.83
CA TRP A 66 11.20 8.52 -5.39
C TRP A 66 12.57 8.23 -4.79
N ASP A 67 12.69 7.19 -3.99
CA ASP A 67 13.96 6.82 -3.37
C ASP A 67 14.93 6.22 -4.40
N CYS A 68 14.42 5.42 -5.36
CA CYS A 68 15.23 4.97 -6.50
C CYS A 68 15.73 6.16 -7.33
N GLN A 69 14.88 7.17 -7.55
CA GLN A 69 15.24 8.36 -8.31
C GLN A 69 16.30 9.17 -7.57
N ARG A 70 16.15 9.36 -6.26
CA ARG A 70 17.10 10.10 -5.41
C ARG A 70 18.47 9.41 -5.36
N THR A 71 18.49 8.08 -5.30
CA THR A 71 19.72 7.30 -5.24
C THR A 71 20.31 6.98 -6.62
N GLY A 72 19.58 7.27 -7.70
CA GLY A 72 19.97 6.98 -9.08
C GLY A 72 20.10 5.49 -9.38
N ARG A 73 19.50 4.62 -8.56
CA ARG A 73 19.65 3.17 -8.68
C ARG A 73 18.43 2.42 -8.18
N ARG A 74 18.28 1.17 -8.63
CA ARG A 74 17.18 0.30 -8.22
C ARG A 74 17.35 -0.14 -6.76
N LEU A 75 16.44 0.28 -5.89
CA LEU A 75 16.37 -0.15 -4.50
C LEU A 75 15.56 -1.45 -4.37
N PRO A 76 15.80 -2.25 -3.32
CA PRO A 76 14.97 -3.41 -3.02
C PRO A 76 13.51 -2.99 -2.75
N CYS A 77 12.56 -3.77 -3.29
CA CYS A 77 11.14 -3.49 -3.15
C CYS A 77 10.60 -3.83 -1.74
N GLY A 78 11.24 -4.77 -1.04
CA GLY A 78 10.82 -5.30 0.28
C GLY A 78 10.29 -4.26 1.28
N PRO A 79 11.09 -3.23 1.65
CA PRO A 79 10.66 -2.23 2.64
C PRO A 79 9.55 -1.29 2.15
N TYR A 80 9.21 -1.32 0.86
CA TYR A 80 8.18 -0.49 0.25
C TYR A 80 6.92 -1.28 -0.10
N LEU A 81 6.86 -2.56 0.27
CA LEU A 81 5.70 -3.40 -0.02
C LEU A 81 4.51 -2.97 0.82
N LEU A 82 3.38 -2.80 0.14
CA LEU A 82 2.19 -2.21 0.73
C LEU A 82 1.41 -3.13 1.68
N ASP A 83 1.60 -4.46 1.61
CA ASP A 83 0.99 -5.41 2.57
C ASP A 83 1.88 -6.63 2.77
N GLY A 84 3.18 -6.45 3.04
CA GLY A 84 4.05 -7.60 3.38
C GLY A 84 4.17 -8.68 2.30
N SER A 85 3.98 -8.33 1.01
CA SER A 85 4.06 -9.26 -0.14
C SER A 85 5.42 -9.96 -0.30
N ALA A 86 6.40 -9.65 0.56
CA ALA A 86 7.60 -10.45 0.77
C ALA A 86 7.33 -11.38 1.95
N SER A 87 6.59 -12.46 1.70
CA SER A 87 6.71 -13.62 2.57
C SER A 87 6.30 -14.88 1.80
N SER A 88 7.30 -15.55 1.25
CA SER A 88 7.23 -17.00 1.07
C SER A 88 8.05 -17.60 2.21
N GLY A 89 7.37 -18.08 3.25
CA GLY A 89 7.96 -18.85 4.35
C GLY A 89 7.50 -18.46 5.76
N SER A 90 6.56 -19.25 6.31
CA SER A 90 6.20 -19.43 7.73
C SER A 90 5.37 -18.37 8.48
N ASP A 91 4.13 -18.81 8.77
CA ASP A 91 3.33 -18.65 9.99
C ASP A 91 2.66 -17.30 10.36
N GLY A 92 1.32 -17.34 10.42
CA GLY A 92 0.54 -16.80 11.55
C GLY A 92 -0.18 -15.45 11.38
N GLU A 93 -1.52 -15.49 11.47
CA GLU A 93 -2.47 -14.41 11.77
C GLU A 93 -2.48 -13.08 10.95
N GLY A 94 -3.53 -12.91 10.14
CA GLY A 94 -4.36 -11.69 10.22
C GLY A 94 -5.48 -11.95 11.25
N PRO A 95 -6.17 -10.94 11.82
CA PRO A 95 -6.73 -9.74 11.17
C PRO A 95 -6.32 -8.46 11.96
N GLU A 96 -6.74 -7.22 11.71
CA GLU A 96 -8.09 -6.68 11.94
C GLU A 96 -8.14 -5.18 11.66
N ASP A 97 -9.32 -4.77 11.21
CA ASP A 97 -9.77 -3.41 10.95
C ASP A 97 -9.75 -2.59 12.26
N ALA A 98 -8.74 -1.72 12.44
CA ALA A 98 -8.73 -0.77 13.55
C ALA A 98 -9.54 0.49 13.17
N PRO A 99 -10.67 0.79 13.84
CA PRO A 99 -11.35 2.07 13.67
C PRO A 99 -10.50 3.20 14.27
N PRO A 100 -10.63 4.45 13.79
CA PRO A 100 -9.84 5.57 14.30
C PRO A 100 -10.18 5.88 15.77
N PRO A 101 -9.21 6.38 16.56
CA PRO A 101 -9.38 6.60 17.99
C PRO A 101 -10.40 7.72 18.24
N SER A 102 -11.57 7.36 18.77
CA SER A 102 -12.56 8.33 19.23
C SER A 102 -12.29 8.69 20.70
N ARG A 103 -12.04 9.99 20.89
CA ARG A 103 -11.86 10.81 22.11
C ARG A 103 -12.31 10.23 23.48
N PRO A 104 -11.65 10.65 24.58
CA PRO A 104 -11.98 10.20 25.92
C PRO A 104 -13.37 10.66 26.37
N ALA A 105 -14.20 9.70 26.77
CA ALA A 105 -15.53 9.92 27.34
C ALA A 105 -15.44 10.64 28.69
N ARG A 106 -16.14 11.76 28.82
CA ARG A 106 -16.42 12.40 30.11
C ARG A 106 -17.33 11.48 30.93
N LYS A 107 -16.94 11.21 32.17
CA LYS A 107 -17.68 10.38 33.13
C LYS A 107 -18.98 11.08 33.55
N ALA A 108 -20.11 10.36 33.50
CA ALA A 108 -21.30 10.66 34.29
C ALA A 108 -21.80 9.34 34.89
N GLY A 109 -21.86 9.30 36.23
CA GLY A 109 -22.08 8.10 37.02
C GLY A 109 -23.49 7.50 36.91
N LYS A 110 -23.56 6.20 37.19
CA LYS A 110 -24.75 5.37 37.33
C LYS A 110 -25.06 5.15 38.81
N GLY A 111 -26.34 5.07 39.16
CA GLY A 111 -26.86 4.51 40.43
C GLY A 111 -28.26 5.04 40.71
N ALA A 112 -29.36 4.37 40.33
CA ALA A 112 -29.93 3.11 40.84
C ALA A 112 -30.64 3.28 42.20
N GLY A 113 -31.98 3.37 42.13
CA GLY A 113 -32.99 2.72 42.99
C GLY A 113 -33.03 2.99 44.51
N PRO A 114 -34.20 3.33 45.10
CA PRO A 114 -34.40 3.26 46.54
C PRO A 114 -34.93 1.87 46.95
N PRO A 115 -34.51 1.35 48.11
CA PRO A 115 -35.46 0.67 49.01
C PRO A 115 -35.21 0.96 50.53
N PRO A 116 -36.14 0.54 51.43
CA PRO A 116 -36.48 1.16 52.73
C PRO A 116 -35.71 0.51 53.91
N PRO A 117 -35.92 0.86 55.21
CA PRO A 117 -37.19 0.83 55.97
C PRO A 117 -37.75 2.21 56.37
#